data_AF-A0A8S2PUL6-F1
#
_entry.id   AF-A0A8S2PUL6-F1
#
_cell.length_a   1.000
_cell.length_b   1.000
_cell.length_c   1.000
_cell.angle_alpha   90.00
_cell.angle_beta   90.00
_cell.angle_gamma   90.00
#
_symmetry.space_group_name_H-M   'P 1'
#
loop_
_entity.id
_entity.type
_entity.pdbx_description
1 polymer ?
#
loop_
_entity_poly.entity_id
_entity_poly.type
_entity_poly.pdbx_seq_one_letter_code
_entity_poly.pdbx_strand_id
1 'polypeptide(L)'
;MFTNDKLLNQQNGDSNSVVNSDSHSISKPTISSNSKRDWVLLNVGGKHFMTTRSTLSKEESFLCRLCQHEPDLKTDVDDRGAYLIDRDPNYFNVVLNYLRHGKLILETNLVEEGVLEEA
;
A
#
# COMPACT_ATOMS: atom_id res chain seq x y z
N MET A 1 27.17 -10.22 44.61
CA MET A 1 27.69 -8.97 45.18
C MET A 1 27.82 -7.96 44.05
N PHE A 2 27.23 -6.78 44.25
CA PHE A 2 27.22 -5.59 43.40
C PHE A 2 28.64 -5.21 42.89
N THR A 3 28.82 -4.58 41.73
CA THR A 3 28.45 -3.17 41.46
C THR A 3 28.32 -2.83 39.96
N ASN A 4 27.29 -2.03 39.65
CA ASN A 4 27.22 -1.12 38.51
C ASN A 4 27.92 0.19 38.89
N ASP A 5 28.68 0.81 37.98
CA ASP A 5 28.95 2.25 38.03
C ASP A 5 29.48 2.82 36.70
N LYS A 6 28.82 3.92 36.27
CA LYS A 6 29.25 5.02 35.36
C LYS A 6 29.41 4.68 33.87
N LEU A 7 28.85 5.44 32.92
CA LEU A 7 28.83 6.91 32.83
C LEU A 7 27.47 7.49 32.36
N LEU A 8 27.08 8.57 33.04
CA LEU A 8 26.18 9.63 32.58
C LEU A 8 26.77 10.35 31.36
N ASN A 9 25.90 10.82 30.46
CA ASN A 9 26.10 12.14 29.85
C ASN A 9 24.80 12.94 29.93
N GLN A 10 24.91 14.16 30.45
CA GLN A 10 23.82 15.07 30.81
C GLN A 10 24.13 16.43 30.15
N GLN A 11 23.13 16.99 29.43
CA GLN A 11 22.87 18.43 29.21
C GLN A 11 23.93 19.24 28.40
N ASN A 12 23.69 20.36 27.73
CA ASN A 12 22.58 21.27 27.37
C ASN A 12 23.18 22.26 26.35
N GLY A 13 22.38 22.96 25.53
CA GLY A 13 22.87 24.16 24.82
C GLY A 13 21.99 24.68 23.69
N ASP A 14 20.98 25.47 24.04
CA ASP A 14 20.27 26.36 23.11
C ASP A 14 21.17 27.52 22.65
N SER A 15 21.08 27.90 21.37
CA SER A 15 21.23 29.29 20.90
C SER A 15 20.71 29.45 19.48
N ASN A 16 19.68 30.29 19.34
CA ASN A 16 19.14 30.80 18.08
C ASN A 16 20.18 31.62 17.29
N SER A 17 20.23 31.41 15.98
CA SER A 17 20.86 32.31 15.01
C SER A 17 19.96 32.38 13.78
N VAL A 18 19.35 33.53 13.57
CA VAL A 18 18.52 33.87 12.42
C VAL A 18 19.45 34.48 11.37
N VAL A 19 19.62 33.81 10.22
CA VAL A 19 20.00 34.47 8.95
C VAL A 19 19.34 33.74 7.77
N ASN A 20 18.46 34.45 7.07
CA ASN A 20 17.94 34.08 5.77
C ASN A 20 19.05 34.17 4.72
N SER A 21 19.05 33.24 3.75
CA SER A 21 19.65 33.46 2.44
C SER A 21 18.99 32.54 1.42
N ASP A 22 18.27 33.15 0.49
CA ASP A 22 17.66 32.53 -0.68
C ASP A 22 18.68 31.69 -1.46
N SER A 23 18.31 30.46 -1.78
CA SER A 23 18.92 29.70 -2.87
C SER A 23 17.94 28.63 -3.34
N HIS A 24 17.39 28.87 -4.53
CA HIS A 24 16.60 27.92 -5.33
C HIS A 24 17.19 26.51 -5.27
N SER A 25 16.57 25.62 -4.49
CA SER A 25 16.78 24.19 -4.64
C SER A 25 15.69 23.67 -5.56
N ILE A 26 16.05 23.55 -6.84
CA ILE A 26 15.35 22.72 -7.82
C ILE A 26 15.11 21.39 -7.11
N SER A 27 13.84 21.09 -6.85
CA SER A 27 13.40 19.78 -6.38
C SER A 27 13.91 18.76 -7.38
N LYS A 28 15.03 18.10 -7.04
CA LYS A 28 15.44 16.90 -7.75
C LYS A 28 14.22 15.99 -7.70
N PRO A 29 13.64 15.56 -8.83
CA PRO A 29 12.71 14.47 -8.77
C PRO A 29 13.54 13.31 -8.24
N THR A 30 13.37 13.01 -6.96
CA THR A 30 13.79 11.76 -6.37
C THR A 30 12.99 10.71 -7.11
N ILE A 31 13.54 10.25 -8.24
CA ILE A 31 13.15 9.02 -8.91
C ILE A 31 13.46 7.96 -7.88
N SER A 32 12.50 7.75 -6.97
CA SER A 32 12.57 6.72 -5.97
C SER A 32 12.58 5.43 -6.75
N SER A 33 13.73 4.76 -6.71
CA SER A 33 13.99 3.44 -7.25
C SER A 33 13.14 2.41 -6.50
N ASN A 34 11.83 2.44 -6.76
CA ASN A 34 10.83 1.75 -5.95
C ASN A 34 9.99 0.73 -6.73
N SER A 35 10.44 0.35 -7.91
CA SER A 35 9.75 -0.63 -8.78
C SER A 35 9.50 -1.99 -8.11
N LYS A 36 10.20 -2.31 -7.01
CA LYS A 36 9.92 -3.50 -6.18
C LYS A 36 8.90 -3.29 -5.05
N ARG A 37 8.64 -2.06 -4.57
CA ARG A 37 7.64 -1.80 -3.52
C ARG A 37 6.25 -1.51 -4.07
N ASP A 38 6.10 -1.41 -5.40
CA ASP A 38 4.80 -1.20 -6.03
C ASP A 38 4.03 -2.52 -6.17
N TRP A 39 4.70 -3.66 -6.31
CA TRP A 39 4.02 -4.96 -6.43
C TRP A 39 3.38 -5.40 -5.11
N VAL A 40 2.16 -5.90 -5.21
CA VAL A 40 1.33 -6.41 -4.11
C VAL A 40 0.73 -7.75 -4.53
N LEU A 41 0.78 -8.71 -3.60
CA LEU A 41 0.13 -10.00 -3.72
C LEU A 41 -1.19 -9.96 -2.95
N LEU A 42 -2.27 -10.40 -3.60
CA LEU A 42 -3.59 -10.55 -3.01
C LEU A 42 -3.96 -12.03 -3.06
N ASN A 43 -4.56 -12.56 -2.00
CA ASN A 43 -5.12 -13.89 -1.96
C ASN A 43 -6.64 -13.76 -1.82
N VAL A 44 -7.36 -13.98 -2.92
CA VAL A 44 -8.81 -13.77 -3.01
C VAL A 44 -9.51 -15.12 -3.07
N GLY A 45 -10.20 -15.48 -2.00
CA GLY A 45 -10.90 -16.78 -1.89
C GLY A 45 -9.99 -17.99 -2.12
N GLY A 46 -8.68 -17.87 -1.87
CA GLY A 46 -7.68 -18.90 -2.12
C GLY A 46 -6.89 -18.78 -3.43
N LYS A 47 -7.21 -17.81 -4.30
CA LYS A 47 -6.47 -17.56 -5.55
C LYS A 47 -5.58 -16.33 -5.44
N HIS A 48 -4.31 -16.49 -5.82
CA HIS A 48 -3.34 -15.40 -5.80
C HIS A 48 -3.42 -14.50 -7.04
N PHE A 49 -3.46 -13.19 -6.81
CA PHE A 49 -3.38 -12.14 -7.82
C PHE A 49 -2.19 -11.24 -7.54
N MET A 50 -1.41 -10.97 -8.58
CA MET A 50 -0.30 -10.02 -8.52
C MET A 50 -0.70 -8.73 -9.21
N THR A 51 -0.53 -7.60 -8.53
CA THR A 51 -0.85 -6.27 -9.08
C THR A 51 0.04 -5.21 -8.46
N THR A 52 -0.19 -3.95 -8.82
CA THR A 52 0.55 -2.82 -8.23
C THR A 52 -0.31 -2.00 -7.28
N ARG A 53 0.30 -1.33 -6.30
CA ARG A 53 -0.37 -0.35 -5.44
C ARG A 53 -0.99 0.75 -6.29
N SER A 54 -0.26 1.19 -7.31
CA SER A 54 -0.77 2.14 -8.31
C SER A 54 -2.06 1.69 -9.00
N THR A 55 -2.27 0.39 -9.23
CA THR A 55 -3.52 -0.13 -9.80
C THR A 55 -4.67 -0.06 -8.78
N LEU A 56 -4.41 -0.45 -7.55
CA LEU A 56 -5.42 -0.50 -6.48
C LEU A 56 -5.82 0.88 -5.98
N SER A 57 -4.96 1.90 -6.14
CA SER A 57 -5.21 3.29 -5.75
C SER A 57 -5.83 4.17 -6.84
N LYS A 58 -6.32 3.60 -7.95
CA LYS A 58 -6.92 4.39 -9.04
C LYS A 58 -8.27 5.01 -8.69
N GLU A 59 -9.00 4.38 -7.78
CA GLU A 59 -10.33 4.82 -7.35
C GLU A 59 -10.41 4.75 -5.83
N GLU A 60 -11.25 5.57 -5.20
CA GLU A 60 -11.46 5.55 -3.74
C GLU A 60 -12.32 4.35 -3.33
N SER A 61 -11.76 3.15 -3.43
CA SER A 61 -12.40 1.87 -3.10
C SER A 61 -11.80 1.20 -1.86
N PHE A 62 -12.38 0.07 -1.45
CA PHE A 62 -11.78 -0.79 -0.42
C PHE A 62 -10.33 -1.20 -0.77
N LEU A 63 -10.06 -1.47 -2.04
CA LEU A 63 -8.73 -1.86 -2.52
C LEU A 63 -7.70 -0.73 -2.41
N CYS A 64 -8.15 0.51 -2.54
CA CYS A 64 -7.31 1.68 -2.31
C CYS A 64 -6.91 1.79 -0.84
N ARG A 65 -7.88 1.60 0.08
CA ARG A 65 -7.63 1.57 1.54
C ARG A 65 -6.69 0.44 1.94
N LEU A 66 -6.81 -0.73 1.31
CA LEU A 66 -5.89 -1.86 1.49
C LEU A 66 -4.43 -1.47 1.20
N CYS A 67 -4.21 -0.60 0.21
CA CYS A 67 -2.87 -0.16 -0.19
C CYS A 67 -2.30 0.98 0.66
N GLN A 68 -3.15 1.76 1.31
CA GLN A 68 -2.76 2.97 2.06
C GLN A 68 -2.12 2.65 3.43
N HIS A 69 -1.94 1.37 3.79
CA HIS A 69 -1.41 0.94 5.09
C HIS A 69 -2.12 1.68 6.25
N GLU A 70 -3.44 1.75 6.18
CA GLU A 70 -4.21 2.28 7.30
C GLU A 70 -3.97 1.35 8.50
N PRO A 71 -3.39 1.86 9.61
CA PRO A 71 -3.01 1.03 10.76
C PRO A 71 -4.22 0.32 11.41
N ASP A 72 -5.42 0.80 11.13
CA ASP A 72 -6.67 0.27 11.66
C ASP A 72 -7.29 -0.82 10.77
N LEU A 73 -6.82 -0.98 9.52
CA LEU A 73 -7.25 -2.07 8.66
C LEU A 73 -6.45 -3.33 9.02
N LYS A 74 -7.01 -4.15 9.91
CA LYS A 74 -6.51 -5.51 10.18
C LYS A 74 -6.60 -6.32 8.90
N THR A 75 -5.53 -6.30 8.13
CA THR A 75 -5.43 -7.09 6.90
C THR A 75 -4.63 -8.33 7.24
N ASP A 76 -5.33 -9.46 7.28
CA ASP A 76 -4.66 -10.73 7.44
C ASP A 76 -3.83 -11.00 6.18
N VAL A 77 -2.64 -11.57 6.39
CA VAL A 77 -1.76 -12.00 5.31
C VAL A 77 -1.49 -13.49 5.41
N ASP A 78 -1.38 -14.16 4.27
CA ASP A 78 -0.96 -15.56 4.24
C ASP A 78 0.56 -15.72 4.46
N ASP A 79 1.02 -16.97 4.42
CA ASP A 79 2.44 -17.35 4.54
C ASP A 79 3.35 -16.76 3.45
N ARG A 80 2.76 -16.25 2.35
CA ARG A 80 3.46 -15.59 1.24
C ARG A 80 3.42 -14.07 1.35
N GLY A 81 2.78 -13.53 2.39
CA GLY A 81 2.57 -12.09 2.57
C GLY A 81 1.50 -11.53 1.65
N ALA A 82 0.59 -12.36 1.12
CA ALA A 82 -0.54 -11.90 0.33
C ALA A 82 -1.67 -11.40 1.23
N TYR A 83 -2.26 -10.24 0.92
CA TYR A 83 -3.44 -9.77 1.64
C TYR A 83 -4.63 -10.69 1.39
N LEU A 84 -5.23 -11.20 2.47
CA LEU A 84 -6.40 -12.07 2.40
C LEU A 84 -7.66 -11.26 2.09
N ILE A 85 -8.41 -11.72 1.11
CA ILE A 85 -9.69 -11.16 0.67
C ILE A 85 -10.69 -12.31 0.60
N ASP A 86 -11.69 -12.29 1.48
CA ASP A 86 -12.73 -13.32 1.57
C ASP A 86 -13.82 -13.11 0.52
N ARG A 87 -13.46 -13.25 -0.77
CA ARG A 87 -14.30 -12.95 -1.94
C ARG A 87 -14.09 -13.94 -3.08
N ASP A 88 -15.00 -13.98 -4.04
CA ASP A 88 -14.89 -14.89 -5.19
C ASP A 88 -13.82 -14.40 -6.19
N PRO A 89 -12.79 -15.21 -6.48
CA PRO A 89 -11.71 -14.81 -7.38
C PRO A 89 -12.13 -14.58 -8.85
N ASN A 90 -13.22 -15.16 -9.33
CA ASN A 90 -13.66 -15.02 -10.72
C ASN A 90 -14.22 -13.62 -10.96
N TYR A 91 -15.06 -13.14 -10.06
CA TYR A 91 -15.62 -11.80 -10.09
C TYR A 91 -14.54 -10.74 -9.78
N PHE A 92 -13.65 -11.03 -8.82
CA PHE A 92 -12.53 -10.14 -8.52
C PHE A 92 -11.60 -9.90 -9.71
N ASN A 93 -11.39 -10.90 -10.58
CA ASN A 93 -10.57 -10.73 -11.78
C ASN A 93 -11.13 -9.64 -12.71
N VAL A 94 -12.45 -9.56 -12.83
CA VAL A 94 -13.12 -8.51 -13.62
C VAL A 94 -12.85 -7.13 -13.02
N VAL A 95 -13.05 -6.98 -11.70
CA VAL A 95 -12.80 -5.73 -10.97
C VAL A 95 -11.33 -5.30 -11.11
N LEU A 96 -10.39 -6.22 -10.92
CA LEU A 96 -8.96 -5.93 -11.03
C LEU A 96 -8.57 -5.50 -12.46
N ASN A 97 -9.13 -6.13 -13.48
CA ASN A 97 -8.88 -5.76 -14.87
C ASN A 97 -9.51 -4.41 -15.21
N TYR A 98 -10.70 -4.12 -14.71
CA TYR A 98 -11.29 -2.79 -14.78
C TYR A 98 -10.33 -1.74 -14.21
N LEU A 99 -9.78 -1.96 -13.01
CA LEU A 99 -8.77 -1.04 -12.46
C LEU A 99 -7.53 -0.95 -13.35
N ARG A 100 -7.04 -2.03 -13.96
CA ARG A 100 -5.82 -1.98 -14.80
C ARG A 100 -5.99 -1.11 -16.05
N HIS A 101 -7.09 -1.23 -16.78
CA HIS A 101 -7.25 -0.64 -18.11
C HIS A 101 -8.51 0.21 -18.32
N GLY A 102 -9.36 0.37 -17.31
CA GLY A 102 -10.58 1.19 -17.34
C GLY A 102 -11.70 0.64 -18.22
N LYS A 103 -11.71 -0.68 -18.47
CA LYS A 103 -12.72 -1.36 -19.29
C LYS A 103 -13.32 -2.52 -18.54
N LEU A 104 -14.64 -2.54 -18.42
CA LEU A 104 -15.37 -3.66 -17.84
C LEU A 104 -15.54 -4.73 -18.92
N ILE A 105 -14.90 -5.88 -18.75
CA ILE A 105 -14.98 -7.02 -19.66
C ILE A 105 -15.49 -8.20 -18.86
N LEU A 106 -16.73 -8.62 -19.14
CA LEU A 106 -17.36 -9.79 -18.53
C LEU A 106 -17.18 -10.99 -19.46
N GLU A 107 -16.71 -12.10 -18.90
CA GLU A 107 -16.82 -13.38 -19.59
C GLU A 107 -18.30 -13.77 -19.66
N THR A 108 -18.72 -14.43 -20.75
CA THR A 108 -20.12 -14.75 -21.05
C THR A 108 -20.84 -15.59 -19.99
N ASN A 109 -20.11 -16.18 -19.05
CA ASN A 109 -20.64 -17.01 -17.97
C ASN A 109 -20.71 -16.29 -16.61
N LEU A 110 -20.29 -15.02 -16.52
CA LEU A 110 -20.38 -14.23 -15.30
C LEU A 110 -21.65 -13.39 -15.29
N VAL A 111 -22.37 -13.43 -14.18
CA VAL A 111 -23.56 -12.61 -13.95
C VAL A 111 -23.12 -11.22 -13.48
N GLU A 112 -23.64 -10.16 -14.12
CA GLU A 112 -23.30 -8.76 -13.79
C GLU A 112 -23.52 -8.41 -12.31
N GLU A 113 -24.59 -8.95 -11.71
CA GLU A 113 -24.91 -8.77 -10.29
C GLU A 113 -23.79 -9.26 -9.35
N GLY A 114 -23.18 -10.41 -9.65
CA GLY A 114 -22.05 -10.92 -8.86
C GLY A 114 -20.78 -10.08 -8.98
N VAL A 115 -20.65 -9.24 -10.01
CA VAL A 115 -19.52 -8.31 -10.14
C VAL A 115 -19.74 -7.07 -9.25
N LEU A 116 -20.99 -6.62 -9.12
CA LEU A 116 -21.33 -5.45 -8.31
C LEU A 116 -21.18 -5.69 -6.80
N GLU A 117 -21.38 -6.93 -6.34
CA GLU A 117 -21.17 -7.29 -4.93
C GLU A 117 -19.68 -7.29 -4.50
N GLU A 118 -18.78 -7.20 -5.48
CA GLU A 118 -17.33 -7.37 -5.35
C GLU A 118 -16.53 -6.08 -5.60
N ALA A 119 -17.19 -5.01 -6.05
CA ALA A 119 -16.60 -3.70 -6.34
C ALA A 119 -16.46 -2.81 -5.09
#